data_AF-A0A937MCN9-F1
#
_entry.id   AF-A0A937MCN9-F1
#
_cell.length_a   1.000
_cell.length_b   1.000
_cell.length_c   1.000
_cell.angle_alpha   90.00
_cell.angle_beta   90.00
_cell.angle_gamma   90.00
#
_symmetry.space_group_name_H-M   'P 1'
#
loop_
_entity.id
_entity.type
_entity.pdbx_description
1 polymer ?
#
loop_
_entity_poly.entity_id
_entity_poly.type
_entity_poly.pdbx_seq_one_letter_code
_entity_poly.pdbx_strand_id
1 'polypeptide(L)'
;MAKSTRQYVFEGMELLPEGLVSFVEKRLESSITGHWQVVVLERYRGLRPNSDGEINWDQQALLRVMDIFWNEAFRDVLGRTERSFVSELMEVRNKVAHNEKFSYDDAERALDTIRRLLMSVSASKAAEKIEGMRDEVLRIKFRELVRNEERKKTHKFDISVETVAGLKPWREIVTPHDDVATGEFQQAEFAADLAKVYNGSAPKEYRDPQEFLARTYLTDGLRTLLQRAAKRLSGSGGDPVVELQTNFGGGKTHSMLALYHMVGADNAKDLPGVDQLLEGEGLTVPKDVKRAVLVGTSRGPQDVIVTDDGLEIRTTWGEMAWQLGGKAGYDLVADCDKNGVAPGSNLLETLFTTYSPCLILIDEWVAYLRQIYKTEGLPSGTFDANLSFVQSLTEAVKACPQALLMASLPASQIEVGGDGGKEALDRLKQTFSRVESSWQPATLEESYEIVRRRLFKEVTSDMAPHKDNTLKQFGKLYRENTDTFPAGCDTEEYKRKMEKAFPIHPELFDQLYETWGAIEKFQRTRGILRLMAQVIHQLWMDNDKSVMIMPASVPMRWTGSMPSGPVTVLII
;
A
#
# COMPACT_ATOMS: atom_id res chain seq x y z
N MET A 1 -7.55 -47.24 15.87
CA MET A 1 -7.61 -46.68 14.51
C MET A 1 -8.71 -45.62 14.50
N ALA A 2 -8.45 -44.41 13.96
CA ALA A 2 -9.48 -43.39 13.84
C ALA A 2 -10.50 -43.82 12.79
N LYS A 3 -11.81 -43.76 13.12
CA LYS A 3 -12.88 -44.09 12.18
C LYS A 3 -12.90 -43.05 11.05
N SER A 4 -13.08 -43.50 9.81
CA SER A 4 -13.24 -42.60 8.66
C SER A 4 -14.63 -41.94 8.65
N THR A 5 -14.77 -40.79 8.00
CA THR A 5 -16.07 -40.11 7.79
C THR A 5 -17.10 -41.05 7.15
N ARG A 6 -16.70 -41.81 6.13
CA ARG A 6 -17.53 -42.85 5.51
C ARG A 6 -17.97 -43.92 6.51
N GLN A 7 -17.08 -44.33 7.42
CA GLN A 7 -17.41 -45.35 8.42
C GLN A 7 -18.49 -44.86 9.39
N TYR A 8 -18.45 -43.59 9.81
CA TYR A 8 -19.53 -43.00 10.61
C TYR A 8 -20.87 -42.99 9.86
N VAL A 9 -20.88 -42.62 8.59
CA VAL A 9 -22.10 -42.65 7.77
C VAL A 9 -22.61 -44.08 7.59
N PHE A 10 -21.73 -45.05 7.34
CA PHE A 10 -22.09 -46.47 7.22
C PHE A 10 -22.71 -46.99 8.52
N GLU A 11 -22.05 -46.80 9.67
CA GLU A 11 -22.58 -47.20 10.98
C GLU A 11 -23.90 -46.51 11.30
N GLY A 12 -24.06 -45.24 10.89
CA GLY A 12 -25.33 -44.52 11.06
C GLY A 12 -26.46 -45.10 10.21
N MET A 13 -26.16 -45.51 8.98
CA MET A 13 -27.13 -46.19 8.11
C MET A 13 -27.53 -47.56 8.67
N GLU A 14 -26.61 -48.29 9.31
CA GLU A 14 -26.91 -49.59 9.96
C GLU A 14 -27.88 -49.47 11.14
N LEU A 15 -28.08 -48.26 11.68
CA LEU A 15 -29.07 -48.00 12.74
C LEU A 15 -30.47 -47.67 12.20
N LEU A 16 -30.63 -47.46 10.88
CA LEU A 16 -31.95 -47.18 10.28
C LEU A 16 -32.94 -48.35 10.48
N PRO A 17 -32.57 -49.63 10.26
CA PRO A 17 -33.47 -50.74 10.52
C PRO A 17 -33.93 -50.82 11.98
N GLU A 18 -33.04 -50.54 12.95
CA GLU A 18 -33.40 -50.54 14.38
C GLU A 18 -34.54 -49.56 14.71
N GLY A 19 -34.62 -48.43 13.99
CA GLY A 19 -35.62 -47.39 14.24
C GLY A 19 -36.83 -47.39 13.30
N LEU A 20 -36.68 -47.91 12.07
CA LEU A 20 -37.72 -47.79 11.04
C LEU A 20 -38.56 -49.06 10.86
N VAL A 21 -38.05 -50.26 11.12
CA VAL A 21 -38.76 -51.53 10.80
C VAL A 21 -40.14 -51.57 11.46
N SER A 22 -40.20 -51.41 12.78
CA SER A 22 -41.47 -51.49 13.52
C SER A 22 -42.47 -50.39 13.13
N PHE A 23 -41.98 -49.23 12.68
CA PHE A 23 -42.84 -48.16 12.19
C PHE A 23 -43.39 -48.49 10.80
N VAL A 24 -42.52 -48.92 9.88
CA VAL A 24 -42.86 -49.27 8.49
C VAL A 24 -43.88 -50.41 8.46
N GLU A 25 -43.65 -51.49 9.21
CA GLU A 25 -44.55 -52.64 9.25
C GLU A 25 -45.94 -52.27 9.79
N LYS A 26 -46.00 -51.54 10.92
CA LYS A 26 -47.28 -51.07 11.48
C LYS A 26 -48.06 -50.20 10.51
N ARG A 27 -47.38 -49.33 9.76
CA ARG A 27 -48.03 -48.46 8.77
C ARG A 27 -48.56 -49.26 7.58
N LEU A 28 -47.77 -50.17 7.04
CA LEU A 28 -48.18 -51.03 5.93
C LEU A 28 -49.36 -51.93 6.33
N GLU A 29 -49.32 -52.52 7.53
CA GLU A 29 -50.43 -53.32 8.07
C GLU A 29 -51.71 -52.50 8.27
N SER A 30 -51.60 -51.26 8.76
CA SER A 30 -52.75 -50.39 8.99
C SER A 30 -53.38 -49.82 7.71
N SER A 31 -52.58 -49.65 6.66
CA SER A 31 -52.99 -48.93 5.44
C SER A 31 -53.33 -49.85 4.26
N ILE A 32 -52.80 -51.07 4.22
CA ILE A 32 -53.02 -52.01 3.13
C ILE A 32 -54.00 -53.09 3.58
N THR A 33 -55.15 -53.20 2.92
CA THR A 33 -56.13 -54.26 3.18
C THR A 33 -55.64 -55.61 2.69
N GLY A 34 -55.47 -56.59 3.59
CA GLY A 34 -55.06 -57.96 3.28
C GLY A 34 -53.61 -58.26 3.69
N HIS A 35 -52.94 -59.18 2.99
CA HIS A 35 -51.54 -59.53 3.25
C HIS A 35 -50.61 -58.49 2.62
N TRP A 36 -50.28 -57.44 3.38
CA TRP A 36 -49.41 -56.34 2.93
C TRP A 36 -48.04 -56.82 2.42
N GLN A 37 -47.53 -57.94 2.94
CA GLN A 37 -46.27 -58.54 2.51
C GLN A 37 -46.29 -58.94 1.02
N VAL A 38 -47.43 -59.46 0.54
CA VAL A 38 -47.61 -59.86 -0.87
C VAL A 38 -47.60 -58.63 -1.77
N VAL A 39 -48.30 -57.57 -1.36
CA VAL A 39 -48.38 -56.30 -2.10
C VAL A 39 -47.02 -55.62 -2.20
N VAL A 40 -46.22 -55.66 -1.13
CA VAL A 40 -44.84 -55.13 -1.13
C VAL A 40 -43.95 -55.94 -2.08
N LEU A 41 -44.04 -57.27 -2.07
CA LEU A 41 -43.24 -58.16 -2.94
C LEU A 41 -43.60 -57.99 -4.44
N GLU A 42 -44.87 -57.74 -4.77
CA GLU A 42 -45.30 -57.49 -6.15
C GLU A 42 -44.74 -56.16 -6.70
N ARG A 43 -44.79 -55.09 -5.90
CA ARG A 43 -44.36 -53.75 -6.34
C ARG A 43 -42.86 -53.53 -6.21
N TYR A 44 -42.20 -54.17 -5.25
CA TYR A 44 -40.75 -54.13 -5.08
C TYR A 44 -40.13 -55.51 -5.31
N ARG A 45 -40.01 -55.87 -6.60
CA ARG A 45 -39.43 -57.16 -7.07
C ARG A 45 -37.96 -57.41 -6.66
N GLY A 46 -37.29 -56.42 -6.06
CA GLY A 46 -35.92 -56.54 -5.58
C GLY A 46 -35.80 -57.16 -4.17
N LEU A 47 -36.92 -57.32 -3.46
CA LEU A 47 -36.97 -57.89 -2.13
C LEU A 47 -37.10 -59.41 -2.18
N ARG A 48 -36.34 -60.13 -1.35
CA ARG A 48 -36.45 -61.60 -1.21
C ARG A 48 -36.88 -61.96 0.21
N PRO A 49 -37.96 -62.73 0.39
CA PRO A 49 -38.32 -63.24 1.71
C PRO A 49 -37.33 -64.32 2.16
N ASN A 50 -37.14 -64.44 3.48
CA ASN A 50 -36.38 -65.53 4.07
C ASN A 50 -37.16 -66.85 4.03
N SER A 51 -36.53 -67.96 4.44
CA SER A 51 -37.07 -69.32 4.45
C SER A 51 -38.45 -69.45 5.14
N ASP A 52 -38.74 -68.56 6.09
CA ASP A 52 -39.97 -68.53 6.89
C ASP A 52 -41.05 -67.57 6.36
N GLY A 53 -40.82 -66.93 5.20
CA GLY A 53 -41.77 -66.01 4.57
C GLY A 53 -41.72 -64.56 5.08
N GLU A 54 -40.82 -64.26 6.03
CA GLU A 54 -40.60 -62.92 6.57
C GLU A 54 -39.72 -62.06 5.66
N ILE A 55 -39.97 -60.75 5.66
CA ILE A 55 -39.22 -59.76 4.87
C ILE A 55 -37.93 -59.41 5.62
N ASN A 56 -36.77 -59.61 4.97
CA ASN A 56 -35.51 -59.11 5.49
C ASN A 56 -35.36 -57.61 5.16
N TRP A 57 -35.47 -56.77 6.19
CA TRP A 57 -35.37 -55.32 6.07
C TRP A 57 -33.93 -54.85 6.12
N ASP A 58 -33.32 -54.63 4.96
CA ASP A 58 -32.11 -53.83 4.86
C ASP A 58 -32.42 -52.33 4.67
N GLN A 59 -31.39 -51.49 4.76
CA GLN A 59 -31.51 -50.03 4.60
C GLN A 59 -32.15 -49.64 3.27
N GLN A 60 -31.83 -50.37 2.19
CA GLN A 60 -32.30 -50.07 0.85
C GLN A 60 -33.78 -50.44 0.70
N ALA A 61 -34.18 -51.60 1.19
CA ALA A 61 -35.54 -52.10 1.19
C ALA A 61 -36.45 -51.16 1.98
N LEU A 62 -36.04 -50.74 3.18
CA LEU A 62 -36.83 -49.82 4.01
C LEU A 62 -37.08 -48.49 3.31
N LEU A 63 -36.02 -47.83 2.84
CA LEU A 63 -36.13 -46.53 2.19
C LEU A 63 -36.89 -46.62 0.86
N ARG A 64 -36.72 -47.69 0.08
CA ARG A 64 -37.48 -47.92 -1.15
C ARG A 64 -38.96 -48.19 -0.90
N VAL A 65 -39.28 -48.99 0.10
CA VAL A 65 -40.69 -49.27 0.44
C VAL A 65 -41.37 -48.01 0.95
N MET A 66 -40.69 -47.21 1.78
CA MET A 66 -41.20 -45.90 2.20
C MET A 66 -41.48 -44.97 1.00
N ASP A 67 -40.58 -44.92 0.01
CA ASP A 67 -40.76 -44.10 -1.20
C ASP A 67 -41.91 -44.60 -2.11
N ILE A 68 -41.98 -45.92 -2.38
CA ILE A 68 -43.00 -46.54 -3.24
C ILE A 68 -44.40 -46.39 -2.63
N PHE A 69 -44.53 -46.67 -1.34
CA PHE A 69 -45.82 -46.66 -0.64
C PHE A 69 -46.10 -45.32 0.05
N TRP A 70 -45.38 -44.25 -0.32
CA TRP A 70 -45.49 -42.96 0.37
C TRP A 70 -46.93 -42.46 0.46
N ASN A 71 -47.64 -42.44 -0.66
CA ASN A 71 -49.01 -41.91 -0.72
C ASN A 71 -50.04 -42.82 -0.05
N GLU A 72 -49.76 -44.12 0.06
CA GLU A 72 -50.72 -45.12 0.54
C GLU A 72 -50.56 -45.38 2.04
N ALA A 73 -49.32 -45.41 2.55
CA ALA A 73 -49.03 -45.81 3.93
C ALA A 73 -48.42 -44.70 4.81
N PHE A 74 -47.73 -43.71 4.22
CA PHE A 74 -46.88 -42.79 5.01
C PHE A 74 -47.32 -41.32 5.00
N ARG A 75 -48.02 -40.84 3.96
CA ARG A 75 -48.39 -39.43 3.76
C ARG A 75 -49.25 -38.84 4.87
N ASP A 76 -50.04 -39.66 5.56
CA ASP A 76 -50.92 -39.19 6.64
C ASP A 76 -50.19 -38.91 7.96
N VAL A 77 -48.96 -39.43 8.11
CA VAL A 77 -48.16 -39.31 9.35
C VAL A 77 -46.85 -38.56 9.11
N LEU A 78 -46.25 -38.72 7.93
CA LEU A 78 -45.00 -38.07 7.54
C LEU A 78 -45.26 -37.04 6.43
N GLY A 79 -44.67 -35.85 6.57
CA GLY A 79 -44.87 -34.72 5.67
C GLY A 79 -43.97 -34.76 4.43
N ARG A 80 -44.04 -33.70 3.61
CA ARG A 80 -43.18 -33.58 2.42
C ARG A 80 -41.69 -33.55 2.77
N THR A 81 -41.34 -32.99 3.92
CA THR A 81 -39.97 -32.88 4.41
C THR A 81 -39.35 -34.25 4.68
N GLU A 82 -40.08 -35.14 5.36
CA GLU A 82 -39.62 -36.51 5.63
C GLU A 82 -39.47 -37.31 4.34
N ARG A 83 -40.33 -37.07 3.34
CA ARG A 83 -40.17 -37.69 2.02
C ARG A 83 -38.84 -37.30 1.39
N SER A 84 -38.48 -36.02 1.46
CA SER A 84 -37.19 -35.52 0.98
C SER A 84 -36.03 -36.15 1.73
N PHE A 85 -36.14 -36.38 3.04
CA PHE A 85 -35.12 -37.11 3.81
C PHE A 85 -34.96 -38.55 3.30
N VAL A 86 -36.06 -39.27 3.04
CA VAL A 86 -35.98 -40.63 2.47
C VAL A 86 -35.28 -40.63 1.11
N SER A 87 -35.58 -39.67 0.24
CA SER A 87 -34.89 -39.54 -1.06
C SER A 87 -33.39 -39.22 -0.90
N GLU A 88 -33.03 -38.32 0.01
CA GLU A 88 -31.63 -37.96 0.30
C GLU A 88 -30.86 -39.16 0.89
N LEU A 89 -31.46 -39.93 1.81
CA LEU A 89 -30.84 -41.12 2.39
C LEU A 89 -30.65 -42.25 1.37
N MET A 90 -31.52 -42.34 0.36
CA MET A 90 -31.32 -43.26 -0.77
C MET A 90 -30.04 -42.91 -1.55
N GLU A 91 -29.78 -41.62 -1.79
CA GLU A 91 -28.54 -41.18 -2.44
C GLU A 91 -27.32 -41.43 -1.55
N VAL A 92 -27.40 -41.09 -0.26
CA VAL A 92 -26.33 -41.34 0.72
C VAL A 92 -25.99 -42.84 0.76
N ARG A 93 -27.01 -43.71 0.81
CA ARG A 93 -26.82 -45.16 0.78
C ARG A 93 -26.06 -45.59 -0.48
N ASN A 94 -26.47 -45.08 -1.65
CA ASN A 94 -25.82 -45.43 -2.91
C ASN A 94 -24.34 -45.02 -2.90
N LYS A 95 -24.03 -43.82 -2.42
CA LYS A 95 -22.64 -43.35 -2.25
C LYS A 95 -21.83 -44.25 -1.32
N VAL A 96 -22.43 -44.68 -0.20
CA VAL A 96 -21.80 -45.63 0.74
C VAL A 96 -21.54 -46.98 0.04
N ALA A 97 -22.50 -47.50 -0.73
CA ALA A 97 -22.37 -48.76 -1.45
C ALA A 97 -21.30 -48.73 -2.56
N HIS A 98 -21.14 -47.59 -3.25
CA HIS A 98 -20.11 -47.38 -4.27
C HIS A 98 -18.73 -47.01 -3.73
N ASN A 99 -18.55 -47.07 -2.40
CA ASN A 99 -17.29 -46.75 -1.72
C ASN A 99 -16.79 -45.32 -2.01
N GLU A 100 -17.72 -44.39 -2.20
CA GLU A 100 -17.39 -42.98 -2.41
C GLU A 100 -16.86 -42.31 -1.15
N LYS A 101 -16.07 -41.26 -1.33
CA LYS A 101 -15.51 -40.48 -0.22
C LYS A 101 -16.54 -39.47 0.28
N PHE A 102 -16.66 -39.34 1.59
CA PHE A 102 -17.48 -38.33 2.25
C PHE A 102 -16.58 -37.24 2.83
N SER A 103 -16.85 -35.98 2.50
CA SER A 103 -16.30 -34.86 3.27
C SER A 103 -16.89 -34.84 4.68
N TYR A 104 -16.30 -34.05 5.59
CA TYR A 104 -16.87 -33.87 6.92
C TYR A 104 -18.27 -33.23 6.87
N ASP A 105 -18.51 -32.34 5.90
CA ASP A 105 -19.80 -31.70 5.69
C ASP A 105 -20.84 -32.68 5.14
N ASP A 106 -20.45 -33.53 4.18
CA ASP A 106 -21.34 -34.56 3.65
C ASP A 106 -21.71 -35.61 4.72
N ALA A 107 -20.74 -35.98 5.57
CA ALA A 107 -20.96 -36.94 6.64
C ALA A 107 -21.84 -36.37 7.75
N GLU A 108 -21.63 -35.12 8.15
CA GLU A 108 -22.50 -34.42 9.11
C GLU A 108 -23.92 -34.29 8.58
N ARG A 109 -24.08 -33.89 7.31
CA ARG A 109 -25.37 -33.73 6.66
C ARG A 109 -26.12 -35.06 6.59
N ALA A 110 -25.43 -36.13 6.17
CA ALA A 110 -26.02 -37.47 6.11
C ALA A 110 -26.53 -37.93 7.50
N LEU A 111 -25.72 -37.76 8.55
CA LEU A 111 -26.10 -38.14 9.91
C LEU A 111 -27.26 -37.28 10.45
N ASP A 112 -27.28 -35.98 10.16
CA ASP A 112 -28.40 -35.10 10.54
C ASP A 112 -29.71 -35.54 9.85
N THR A 113 -29.66 -35.88 8.56
CA THR A 113 -30.82 -36.37 7.81
C THR A 113 -31.34 -37.70 8.39
N ILE A 114 -30.46 -38.64 8.76
CA ILE A 114 -30.82 -39.90 9.45
C ILE A 114 -31.50 -39.59 10.79
N ARG A 115 -30.90 -38.74 11.62
CA ARG A 115 -31.42 -38.36 12.94
C ARG A 115 -32.82 -37.77 12.83
N ARG A 116 -33.04 -36.82 11.92
CA ARG A 116 -34.34 -36.17 11.73
C ARG A 116 -35.41 -37.16 11.31
N LEU A 117 -35.11 -38.08 10.39
CA LEU A 117 -36.07 -39.10 9.99
C LEU A 117 -36.44 -40.02 11.15
N LEU A 118 -35.44 -40.45 11.95
CA LEU A 118 -35.66 -41.28 13.15
C LEU A 118 -36.47 -40.55 14.22
N MET A 119 -36.25 -39.25 14.41
CA MET A 119 -37.05 -38.41 15.31
C MET A 119 -38.51 -38.30 14.83
N SER A 120 -38.74 -38.12 13.53
CA SER A 120 -40.11 -38.02 12.97
C SER A 120 -40.94 -39.31 13.16
N VAL A 121 -40.28 -40.46 13.34
CA VAL A 121 -40.95 -41.74 13.66
C VAL A 121 -40.90 -42.09 15.16
N SER A 122 -40.48 -41.16 16.02
CA SER A 122 -40.32 -41.36 17.48
C SER A 122 -39.31 -42.45 17.88
N ALA A 123 -38.32 -42.74 17.05
CA ALA A 123 -37.23 -43.68 17.34
C ALA A 123 -36.07 -43.01 18.11
N SER A 124 -36.37 -42.40 19.26
CA SER A 124 -35.44 -41.54 20.01
C SER A 124 -34.11 -42.21 20.38
N LYS A 125 -34.13 -43.50 20.76
CA LYS A 125 -32.93 -44.24 21.12
C LYS A 125 -31.93 -44.41 19.96
N ALA A 126 -32.44 -44.60 18.74
CA ALA A 126 -31.60 -44.67 17.55
C ALA A 126 -31.12 -43.26 17.15
N ALA A 127 -31.98 -42.25 17.25
CA ALA A 127 -31.63 -40.86 16.97
C ALA A 127 -30.51 -40.32 17.89
N GLU A 128 -30.52 -40.65 19.19
CA GLU A 128 -29.46 -40.27 20.14
C GLU A 128 -28.10 -40.88 19.79
N LYS A 129 -28.06 -42.15 19.35
CA LYS A 129 -26.82 -42.78 18.87
C LYS A 129 -26.24 -42.04 17.67
N ILE A 130 -27.10 -41.61 16.73
CA ILE A 130 -26.70 -40.86 15.53
C ILE A 130 -26.19 -39.46 15.89
N GLU A 131 -26.81 -38.80 16.87
CA GLU A 131 -26.36 -37.51 17.38
C GLU A 131 -24.95 -37.59 17.96
N GLY A 132 -24.64 -38.63 18.74
CA GLY A 132 -23.27 -38.87 19.24
C GLY A 132 -22.25 -39.08 18.12
N MET A 133 -22.61 -39.78 17.04
CA MET A 133 -21.75 -39.96 15.86
C MET A 133 -21.51 -38.63 15.13
N ARG A 134 -22.55 -37.81 14.97
CA ARG A 134 -22.49 -36.50 14.33
C ARG A 134 -21.58 -35.53 15.09
N ASP A 135 -21.70 -35.49 16.41
CA ASP A 135 -20.88 -34.64 17.27
C ASP A 135 -19.40 -34.99 17.19
N GLU A 136 -19.07 -36.29 17.08
CA GLU A 136 -17.69 -36.73 16.92
C GLU A 136 -17.10 -36.34 15.56
N VAL A 137 -17.88 -36.44 14.47
CA VAL A 137 -17.49 -35.95 13.13
C VAL A 137 -17.19 -34.45 13.16
N LEU A 138 -18.04 -33.65 13.82
CA LEU A 138 -17.84 -32.21 13.98
C LEU A 138 -16.58 -31.90 14.81
N ARG A 139 -16.35 -32.61 15.92
CA ARG A 139 -15.14 -32.45 16.74
C ARG A 139 -13.86 -32.71 15.94
N ILE A 140 -13.86 -33.76 15.11
CA ILE A 140 -12.71 -34.08 14.25
C ILE A 140 -12.51 -32.96 13.22
N LYS A 141 -13.58 -32.51 12.55
CA LYS A 141 -13.52 -31.40 11.58
C LYS A 141 -12.92 -30.14 12.19
N PHE A 142 -13.39 -29.71 13.36
CA PHE A 142 -12.88 -28.51 14.03
C PHE A 142 -11.41 -28.65 14.43
N ARG A 143 -11.00 -29.83 14.92
CA ARG A 143 -9.59 -30.11 15.25
C ARG A 143 -8.70 -30.04 14.01
N GLU A 144 -9.16 -30.56 12.88
CA GLU A 144 -8.41 -30.49 11.62
C GLU A 144 -8.37 -29.08 11.03
N LEU A 145 -9.43 -28.28 11.19
CA LEU A 145 -9.43 -26.87 10.78
C LEU A 145 -8.40 -26.06 11.58
N VAL A 146 -8.38 -26.20 12.91
CA VAL A 146 -7.36 -25.57 13.77
C VAL A 146 -5.96 -26.02 13.37
N ARG A 147 -5.75 -27.33 13.18
CA ARG A 147 -4.46 -27.87 12.74
C ARG A 147 -4.07 -27.40 11.33
N ASN A 148 -5.02 -27.20 10.42
CA ASN A 148 -4.76 -26.67 9.08
C ASN A 148 -4.48 -25.16 9.12
N GLU A 149 -5.08 -24.40 10.04
CA GLU A 149 -4.70 -23.01 10.30
C GLU A 149 -3.30 -22.92 10.91
N GLU A 150 -2.97 -23.78 11.87
CA GLU A 150 -1.61 -23.92 12.40
C GLU A 150 -0.62 -24.35 11.31
N ARG A 151 -1.01 -25.29 10.43
CA ARG A 151 -0.20 -25.71 9.29
C ARG A 151 -0.05 -24.64 8.23
N LYS A 152 -1.06 -23.80 8.01
CA LYS A 152 -0.98 -22.61 7.15
C LYS A 152 -0.05 -21.56 7.75
N LYS A 153 0.02 -21.47 9.09
CA LYS A 153 1.04 -20.68 9.79
C LYS A 153 2.45 -21.29 9.65
N THR A 154 2.59 -22.62 9.61
CA THR A 154 3.91 -23.30 9.51
C THR A 154 4.37 -23.64 8.08
N HIS A 155 3.51 -23.64 7.06
CA HIS A 155 3.89 -23.77 5.64
C HIS A 155 4.31 -22.42 5.03
N LYS A 156 5.08 -21.65 5.80
CA LYS A 156 6.10 -20.78 5.22
C LYS A 156 7.14 -21.71 4.59
N PHE A 157 7.53 -21.45 3.35
CA PHE A 157 8.82 -21.94 2.88
C PHE A 157 9.87 -21.16 3.67
N ASP A 158 10.13 -21.59 4.90
CA ASP A 158 11.29 -21.11 5.65
C ASP A 158 12.51 -21.63 4.91
N ILE A 159 13.13 -20.77 4.11
CA ILE A 159 14.58 -20.77 4.08
C ILE A 159 14.97 -20.39 5.51
N SER A 160 15.12 -21.40 6.39
CA SER A 160 15.59 -21.17 7.74
C SER A 160 17.04 -20.72 7.64
N VAL A 161 17.25 -19.40 7.57
CA VAL A 161 18.54 -18.81 7.84
C VAL A 161 18.71 -18.89 9.36
N GLU A 162 19.23 -20.01 9.86
CA GLU A 162 19.82 -19.99 11.19
C GLU A 162 20.91 -18.93 11.14
N THR A 163 20.73 -17.84 11.89
CA THR A 163 21.74 -16.79 12.00
C THR A 163 23.03 -17.42 12.48
N VAL A 164 24.12 -17.26 11.71
CA VAL A 164 25.45 -17.68 12.13
C VAL A 164 25.70 -17.17 13.56
N ALA A 165 26.20 -18.04 14.44
CA ALA A 165 26.37 -17.73 15.86
C ALA A 165 27.03 -16.36 16.06
N GLY A 166 26.32 -15.43 16.70
CA GLY A 166 26.78 -14.07 16.99
C GLY A 166 26.27 -12.94 16.08
N LEU A 167 25.48 -13.25 15.03
CA LEU A 167 24.78 -12.24 14.22
C LEU A 167 23.33 -12.09 14.68
N LYS A 168 22.86 -10.84 14.78
CA LYS A 168 21.46 -10.53 15.10
C LYS A 168 20.64 -10.35 13.82
N PRO A 169 19.35 -10.76 13.81
CA PRO A 169 18.42 -10.37 12.75
C PRO A 169 18.37 -8.86 12.56
N TRP A 170 18.16 -8.37 11.33
CA TRP A 170 18.11 -6.93 11.06
C TRP A 170 17.06 -6.22 11.92
N ARG A 171 15.93 -6.89 12.19
CA ARG A 171 14.80 -6.34 12.96
C ARG A 171 15.12 -6.09 14.44
N GLU A 172 16.17 -6.72 14.96
CA GLU A 172 16.68 -6.45 16.31
C GLU A 172 17.70 -5.29 16.34
N ILE A 173 18.25 -4.91 15.18
CA ILE A 173 19.27 -3.86 15.05
C ILE A 173 18.62 -2.52 14.67
N VAL A 174 17.61 -2.55 13.81
CA VAL A 174 16.95 -1.35 13.29
C VAL A 174 15.44 -1.54 13.19
N THR A 175 14.70 -0.52 13.60
CA THR A 175 13.24 -0.51 13.60
C THR A 175 12.72 0.30 12.41
N PRO A 176 11.74 -0.21 11.63
CA PRO A 176 11.00 0.59 10.66
C PRO A 176 10.32 1.80 11.36
N HIS A 177 10.00 2.85 10.61
CA HIS A 177 9.11 3.90 11.14
C HIS A 177 7.72 3.31 11.44
N ASP A 178 6.98 3.95 12.35
CA ASP A 178 5.73 3.39 12.89
C ASP A 178 4.66 3.21 11.80
N ASP A 179 4.60 4.11 10.81
CA ASP A 179 3.73 4.04 9.63
C ASP A 179 4.05 2.83 8.75
N VAL A 180 5.34 2.48 8.60
CA VAL A 180 5.78 1.28 7.87
C VAL A 180 5.53 0.01 8.69
N ALA A 181 5.85 0.04 9.99
CA ALA A 181 5.70 -1.10 10.88
C ALA A 181 4.22 -1.51 11.04
N THR A 182 3.30 -0.56 11.16
CA THR A 182 1.86 -0.82 11.34
C THR A 182 1.12 -1.14 10.04
N GLY A 183 1.69 -0.78 8.89
CA GLY A 183 1.05 -0.96 7.59
C GLY A 183 0.10 0.18 7.21
N GLU A 184 0.08 1.26 7.99
CA GLU A 184 -0.79 2.43 7.75
C GLU A 184 -0.29 3.35 6.63
N PHE A 185 0.84 3.04 5.99
CA PHE A 185 1.38 3.84 4.90
C PHE A 185 0.41 3.94 3.71
N GLN A 186 -0.09 5.14 3.43
CA GLN A 186 -0.95 5.38 2.26
C GLN A 186 -0.13 5.81 1.05
N GLN A 187 -0.60 5.48 -0.16
CA GLN A 187 0.06 5.90 -1.41
C GLN A 187 0.25 7.43 -1.51
N ALA A 188 -0.63 8.20 -0.87
CA ALA A 188 -0.56 9.66 -0.83
C ALA A 188 0.50 10.19 0.15
N GLU A 189 0.87 9.43 1.19
CA GLU A 189 1.82 9.84 2.24
C GLU A 189 3.28 9.79 1.79
N PHE A 190 3.58 9.26 0.60
CA PHE A 190 4.92 9.39 -0.01
C PHE A 190 5.00 10.53 -1.04
N ALA A 191 3.93 11.30 -1.21
CA ALA A 191 3.92 12.49 -2.05
C ALA A 191 4.05 13.74 -1.17
N ALA A 192 5.20 14.41 -1.27
CA ALA A 192 5.35 15.76 -0.79
C ALA A 192 4.34 16.67 -1.50
N ASP A 193 3.63 17.50 -0.73
CA ASP A 193 2.63 18.44 -1.24
C ASP A 193 2.86 19.80 -0.57
N LEU A 194 3.47 20.71 -1.32
CA LEU A 194 3.85 22.04 -0.82
C LEU A 194 2.62 22.87 -0.42
N ALA A 195 1.50 22.73 -1.14
CA ALA A 195 0.27 23.45 -0.82
C ALA A 195 -0.33 22.99 0.52
N LYS A 196 -0.33 21.67 0.76
CA LYS A 196 -0.80 21.12 2.05
C LYS A 196 0.09 21.49 3.23
N VAL A 197 1.41 21.61 3.02
CA VAL A 197 2.30 22.07 4.09
C VAL A 197 2.05 23.54 4.37
N TYR A 198 1.96 24.36 3.32
CA TYR A 198 1.69 25.79 3.44
C TYR A 198 0.36 26.10 4.14
N ASN A 199 -0.71 25.36 3.83
CA ASN A 199 -2.03 25.56 4.45
C ASN A 199 -2.22 24.82 5.79
N GLY A 200 -1.21 24.07 6.25
CA GLY A 200 -1.23 23.36 7.52
C GLY A 200 -2.02 22.03 7.55
N SER A 201 -2.52 21.54 6.42
CA SER A 201 -3.29 20.29 6.30
C SER A 201 -2.45 19.04 6.00
N ALA A 202 -1.14 19.19 5.77
CA ALA A 202 -0.23 18.07 5.55
C ALA A 202 -0.07 17.19 6.81
N PRO A 203 0.24 15.88 6.64
CA PRO A 203 0.65 15.01 7.73
C PRO A 203 1.82 15.60 8.53
N LYS A 204 1.90 15.24 9.81
CA LYS A 204 2.89 15.81 10.74
C LYS A 204 4.32 15.67 10.22
N GLU A 205 4.65 14.52 9.65
CA GLU A 205 5.96 14.22 9.08
C GLU A 205 6.42 15.13 7.91
N TYR A 206 5.50 15.82 7.25
CA TYR A 206 5.83 16.84 6.24
C TYR A 206 5.66 18.26 6.75
N ARG A 207 4.77 18.47 7.71
CA ARG A 207 4.44 19.79 8.25
C ARG A 207 5.43 20.25 9.32
N ASP A 208 5.91 19.33 10.14
CA ASP A 208 6.87 19.60 11.21
C ASP A 208 8.31 19.60 10.65
N PRO A 209 9.06 20.71 10.78
CA PRO A 209 10.42 20.79 10.25
C PRO A 209 11.38 19.73 10.80
N GLN A 210 11.24 19.37 12.08
CA GLN A 210 12.12 18.42 12.76
C GLN A 210 11.87 17.00 12.24
N GLU A 211 10.60 16.57 12.19
CA GLU A 211 10.23 15.26 11.66
C GLU A 211 10.57 15.13 10.17
N PHE A 212 10.31 16.18 9.39
CA PHE A 212 10.61 16.19 7.96
C PHE A 212 12.11 16.02 7.71
N LEU A 213 12.97 16.83 8.33
CA LEU A 213 14.42 16.76 8.11
C LEU A 213 15.06 15.52 8.75
N ALA A 214 14.52 15.00 9.85
CA ALA A 214 14.98 13.73 10.43
C ALA A 214 14.79 12.55 9.45
N ARG A 215 13.68 12.55 8.69
CA ARG A 215 13.37 11.54 7.67
C ARG A 215 13.97 11.86 6.29
N THR A 216 14.59 13.03 6.12
CA THR A 216 15.15 13.50 4.85
C THR A 216 16.65 13.20 4.80
N TYR A 217 17.09 12.50 3.75
CA TYR A 217 18.51 12.39 3.46
C TYR A 217 18.97 13.63 2.68
N LEU A 218 19.90 14.39 3.26
CA LEU A 218 20.51 15.56 2.62
C LEU A 218 21.50 15.09 1.55
N THR A 219 21.01 14.93 0.32
CA THR A 219 21.83 14.66 -0.87
C THR A 219 22.77 15.82 -1.16
N ASP A 220 23.84 15.60 -1.91
CA ASP A 220 24.79 16.64 -2.29
C ASP A 220 24.11 17.79 -3.04
N GLY A 221 23.16 17.47 -3.92
CA GLY A 221 22.32 18.44 -4.60
C GLY A 221 21.46 19.27 -3.64
N LEU A 222 20.83 18.64 -2.64
CA LEU A 222 20.04 19.35 -1.63
C LEU A 222 20.90 20.17 -0.67
N ARG A 223 22.06 19.65 -0.24
CA ARG A 223 23.03 20.36 0.58
C ARG A 223 23.49 21.65 -0.10
N THR A 224 23.94 21.52 -1.35
CA THR A 224 24.37 22.66 -2.17
C THR A 224 23.25 23.68 -2.32
N LEU A 225 22.01 23.21 -2.54
CA LEU A 225 20.84 24.06 -2.66
C LEU A 225 20.57 24.89 -1.40
N LEU A 226 20.53 24.24 -0.24
CA LEU A 226 20.27 24.89 1.04
C LEU A 226 21.40 25.87 1.41
N GLN A 227 22.67 25.52 1.16
CA GLN A 227 23.81 26.41 1.37
C GLN A 227 23.73 27.67 0.50
N ARG A 228 23.42 27.52 -0.79
CA ARG A 228 23.26 28.66 -1.71
C ARG A 228 22.09 29.54 -1.32
N ALA A 229 20.98 28.94 -0.90
CA ALA A 229 19.82 29.68 -0.41
C ALA A 229 20.16 30.48 0.86
N ALA A 230 20.88 29.88 1.82
CA ALA A 230 21.35 30.58 3.01
C ALA A 230 22.29 31.74 2.67
N LYS A 231 23.23 31.54 1.73
CA LYS A 231 24.10 32.62 1.19
C LYS A 231 23.26 33.76 0.60
N ARG A 232 22.26 33.44 -0.24
CA ARG A 232 21.40 34.43 -0.90
C ARG A 232 20.60 35.24 0.10
N LEU A 233 19.88 34.56 0.98
CA LEU A 233 18.98 35.22 1.94
C LEU A 233 19.76 36.05 2.96
N SER A 234 20.98 35.65 3.32
CA SER A 234 21.86 36.45 4.19
C SER A 234 22.54 37.64 3.49
N GLY A 235 22.33 37.83 2.18
CA GLY A 235 22.95 38.91 1.40
C GLY A 235 24.43 38.69 1.10
N SER A 236 24.95 37.48 1.34
CA SER A 236 26.37 37.13 1.17
C SER A 236 26.70 36.58 -0.22
N GLY A 237 25.87 36.87 -1.23
CA GLY A 237 25.96 36.32 -2.58
C GLY A 237 25.08 35.07 -2.78
N GLY A 238 25.27 34.31 -3.85
CA GLY A 238 24.42 33.15 -4.18
C GLY A 238 23.41 33.44 -5.29
N ASP A 239 22.81 32.37 -5.79
CA ASP A 239 21.99 32.40 -7.00
C ASP A 239 20.60 33.01 -6.72
N PRO A 240 20.13 33.98 -7.52
CA PRO A 240 18.84 34.62 -7.32
C PRO A 240 17.66 33.74 -7.73
N VAL A 241 17.86 32.91 -8.76
CA VAL A 241 16.83 32.08 -9.37
C VAL A 241 17.36 30.66 -9.49
N VAL A 242 16.62 29.70 -8.93
CA VAL A 242 16.95 28.28 -8.98
C VAL A 242 15.82 27.52 -9.67
N GLU A 243 16.15 26.86 -10.76
CA GLU A 243 15.26 25.92 -11.43
C GLU A 243 15.50 24.50 -10.89
N LEU A 244 14.43 23.84 -10.46
CA LEU A 244 14.45 22.42 -10.12
C LEU A 244 14.02 21.60 -11.33
N GLN A 245 14.99 20.90 -11.93
CA GLN A 245 14.75 19.86 -12.93
C GLN A 245 15.02 18.48 -12.33
N THR A 246 14.04 17.58 -12.37
CA THR A 246 14.22 16.17 -12.02
C THR A 246 13.55 15.31 -13.07
N ASN A 247 14.18 14.21 -13.46
CA ASN A 247 13.46 13.12 -14.12
C ASN A 247 12.41 12.56 -13.15
N PHE A 248 11.14 12.55 -13.57
CA PHE A 248 9.97 11.95 -12.93
C PHE A 248 10.11 11.47 -11.47
N GLY A 249 9.49 12.20 -10.54
CA GLY A 249 9.34 11.79 -9.13
C GLY A 249 10.57 12.02 -8.23
N GLY A 250 11.58 12.75 -8.70
CA GLY A 250 12.90 12.89 -8.07
C GLY A 250 13.08 14.01 -7.03
N GLY A 251 12.01 14.48 -6.37
CA GLY A 251 12.15 15.32 -5.18
C GLY A 251 12.11 16.86 -5.37
N LYS A 252 11.53 17.39 -6.45
CA LYS A 252 11.37 18.87 -6.63
C LYS A 252 10.61 19.52 -5.48
N THR A 253 9.37 19.09 -5.26
CA THR A 253 8.54 19.55 -4.13
C THR A 253 9.20 19.26 -2.78
N HIS A 254 9.94 18.16 -2.67
CA HIS A 254 10.67 17.81 -1.45
C HIS A 254 11.82 18.78 -1.15
N SER A 255 12.60 19.17 -2.17
CA SER A 255 13.65 20.20 -2.06
C SER A 255 13.06 21.57 -1.72
N MET A 256 11.91 21.93 -2.31
CA MET A 256 11.18 23.15 -1.94
C MET A 256 10.72 23.12 -0.48
N LEU A 257 10.24 21.97 0.02
CA LEU A 257 9.85 21.80 1.42
C LEU A 257 11.04 21.94 2.38
N ALA A 258 12.18 21.33 2.05
CA ALA A 258 13.40 21.48 2.84
C ALA A 258 13.80 22.95 2.97
N LEU A 259 13.73 23.71 1.87
CA LEU A 259 13.99 25.14 1.89
C LEU A 259 12.93 25.90 2.69
N TYR A 260 11.64 25.63 2.47
CA TYR A 260 10.52 26.23 3.19
C TYR A 260 10.63 26.07 4.72
N HIS A 261 11.06 24.89 5.16
CA HIS A 261 11.28 24.58 6.58
C HIS A 261 12.53 25.22 7.13
N MET A 262 13.64 25.20 6.38
CA MET A 262 14.90 25.85 6.81
C MET A 262 14.70 27.34 7.07
N VAL A 263 13.99 28.05 6.20
CA VAL A 263 13.74 29.50 6.35
C VAL A 263 12.60 29.82 7.31
N GLY A 264 11.73 28.84 7.60
CA GLY A 264 10.57 29.01 8.46
C GLY A 264 10.79 28.64 9.92
N ALA A 265 11.89 27.97 10.24
CA ALA A 265 12.23 27.60 11.60
C ALA A 265 12.73 28.80 12.41
N ASP A 266 12.42 28.83 13.71
CA ASP A 266 12.90 29.86 14.64
C ASP A 266 14.45 29.93 14.66
N ASN A 267 15.08 28.77 14.49
CA ASN A 267 16.50 28.60 14.34
C ASN A 267 16.81 27.41 13.41
N ALA A 268 17.33 27.71 12.23
CA ALA A 268 17.71 26.69 11.25
C ALA A 268 18.78 25.71 11.77
N LYS A 269 19.58 26.11 12.76
CA LYS A 269 20.60 25.24 13.39
C LYS A 269 20.02 24.20 14.34
N ASP A 270 18.76 24.30 14.72
CA ASP A 270 18.12 23.26 15.53
C ASP A 270 17.58 22.12 14.64
N LEU A 271 17.62 22.29 13.32
CA LEU A 271 17.07 21.33 12.38
C LEU A 271 18.08 20.20 12.05
N PRO A 272 17.64 18.93 12.02
CA PRO A 272 18.53 17.78 11.82
C PRO A 272 19.33 17.87 10.52
N GLY A 273 20.66 17.84 10.63
CA GLY A 273 21.60 17.84 9.50
C GLY A 273 21.82 19.20 8.84
N VAL A 274 20.95 20.18 9.08
CA VAL A 274 21.10 21.56 8.59
C VAL A 274 22.12 22.32 9.44
N ASP A 275 22.18 22.00 10.74
CA ASP A 275 23.20 22.47 11.68
C ASP A 275 24.63 22.28 11.15
N GLN A 276 25.00 21.04 10.85
CA GLN A 276 26.32 20.68 10.32
C GLN A 276 26.58 21.31 8.96
N LEU A 277 25.53 21.40 8.13
CA LEU A 277 25.59 22.00 6.81
C LEU A 277 25.95 23.48 6.85
N LEU A 278 25.32 24.24 7.77
CA LEU A 278 25.54 25.67 7.93
C LEU A 278 26.86 25.96 8.63
N GLU A 279 27.21 25.19 9.67
CA GLU A 279 28.47 25.36 10.40
C GLU A 279 29.70 25.11 9.54
N GLY A 280 29.68 24.09 8.67
CA GLY A 280 30.79 23.77 7.78
C GLY A 280 31.18 24.91 6.84
N GLU A 281 30.26 25.82 6.53
CA GLU A 281 30.46 26.97 5.63
C GLU A 281 30.39 28.32 6.37
N GLY A 282 30.23 28.33 7.70
CA GLY A 282 30.05 29.55 8.48
C GLY A 282 28.80 30.36 8.12
N LEU A 283 27.73 29.69 7.64
CA LEU A 283 26.52 30.32 7.17
C LEU A 283 25.48 30.52 8.27
N THR A 284 24.61 31.50 8.06
CA THR A 284 23.44 31.76 8.88
C THR A 284 22.22 31.96 8.00
N VAL A 285 21.05 31.60 8.52
CA VAL A 285 19.77 31.86 7.87
C VAL A 285 19.13 33.04 8.61
N PRO A 286 18.74 34.13 7.91
CA PRO A 286 18.06 35.26 8.53
C PRO A 286 16.75 34.83 9.21
N LYS A 287 16.36 35.55 10.25
CA LYS A 287 15.01 35.43 10.83
C LYS A 287 13.99 36.16 9.96
N ASP A 288 12.72 35.80 10.14
CA ASP A 288 11.55 36.50 9.57
C ASP A 288 11.53 36.59 8.03
N VAL A 289 12.16 35.63 7.34
CA VAL A 289 12.12 35.53 5.87
C VAL A 289 10.66 35.44 5.40
N LYS A 290 10.25 36.38 4.55
CA LYS A 290 8.91 36.37 3.96
C LYS A 290 8.81 35.27 2.92
N ARG A 291 7.73 34.49 2.93
CA ARG A 291 7.58 33.31 2.08
C ARG A 291 6.33 33.45 1.22
N ALA A 292 6.49 33.36 -0.09
CA ALA A 292 5.40 33.18 -1.03
C ALA A 292 5.46 31.76 -1.61
N VAL A 293 4.33 31.06 -1.58
CA VAL A 293 4.16 29.70 -2.07
C VAL A 293 3.03 29.69 -3.09
N LEU A 294 3.38 29.41 -4.35
CA LEU A 294 2.46 29.35 -5.47
C LEU A 294 2.50 27.93 -6.05
N VAL A 295 1.39 27.19 -5.99
CA VAL A 295 1.33 25.81 -6.49
C VAL A 295 0.34 25.73 -7.64
N GLY A 296 0.85 25.48 -8.84
CA GLY A 296 0.08 25.57 -10.09
C GLY A 296 -1.04 24.53 -10.27
N THR A 297 -1.09 23.53 -9.39
CA THR A 297 -2.16 22.52 -9.32
C THR A 297 -3.15 22.76 -8.18
N SER A 298 -2.84 23.68 -7.26
CA SER A 298 -3.69 23.95 -6.08
C SER A 298 -4.83 24.91 -6.39
N ARG A 299 -4.61 25.86 -7.31
CA ARG A 299 -5.58 26.88 -7.72
C ARG A 299 -5.68 26.93 -9.24
N GLY A 300 -6.91 27.04 -9.72
CA GLY A 300 -7.22 27.25 -11.13
C GLY A 300 -7.13 28.73 -11.52
N PRO A 301 -6.94 29.05 -12.81
CA PRO A 301 -6.84 30.42 -13.29
C PRO A 301 -8.16 31.23 -13.23
N GLN A 302 -9.27 30.56 -12.88
CA GLN A 302 -10.57 31.21 -12.63
C GLN A 302 -10.78 31.56 -11.15
N ASP A 303 -9.98 31.02 -10.24
CA ASP A 303 -10.21 31.13 -8.82
C ASP A 303 -9.83 32.52 -8.31
N VAL A 304 -10.76 33.19 -7.62
CA VAL A 304 -10.52 34.47 -6.94
C VAL A 304 -10.45 34.22 -5.45
N ILE A 305 -9.35 34.59 -4.79
CA ILE A 305 -9.29 34.58 -3.32
C ILE A 305 -10.06 35.79 -2.83
N VAL A 306 -11.03 35.54 -1.96
CA VAL A 306 -11.69 36.58 -1.19
C VAL A 306 -11.16 36.49 0.23
N THR A 307 -10.46 37.54 0.65
CA THR A 307 -9.96 37.71 2.02
C THR A 307 -11.10 38.04 2.98
N ASP A 308 -10.85 37.94 4.29
CA ASP A 308 -11.84 38.26 5.33
C ASP A 308 -12.35 39.71 5.26
N ASP A 309 -11.53 40.65 4.75
CA ASP A 309 -11.91 42.06 4.55
C ASP A 309 -12.53 42.34 3.17
N GLY A 310 -12.84 41.28 2.40
CA GLY A 310 -13.53 41.37 1.11
C GLY A 310 -12.65 41.78 -0.06
N LEU A 311 -11.33 41.86 0.12
CA LEU A 311 -10.39 42.06 -0.98
C LEU A 311 -10.36 40.80 -1.86
N GLU A 312 -10.57 41.00 -3.16
CA GLU A 312 -10.46 40.00 -4.22
C GLU A 312 -9.04 39.96 -4.79
N ILE A 313 -8.40 38.79 -4.79
CA ILE A 313 -7.09 38.55 -5.39
C ILE A 313 -7.25 37.57 -6.53
N ARG A 314 -6.91 37.99 -7.75
CA ARG A 314 -7.26 37.31 -9.00
C ARG A 314 -6.10 36.62 -9.68
N THR A 315 -4.87 37.06 -9.42
CA THR A 315 -3.69 36.64 -10.19
C THR A 315 -2.62 36.05 -9.28
N THR A 316 -1.64 35.36 -9.90
CA THR A 316 -0.49 34.78 -9.20
C THR A 316 0.43 35.85 -8.60
N TRP A 317 0.56 37.00 -9.26
CA TRP A 317 1.34 38.13 -8.74
C TRP A 317 0.62 38.87 -7.60
N GLY A 318 -0.71 38.99 -7.65
CA GLY A 318 -1.51 39.51 -6.55
C GLY A 318 -1.40 38.61 -5.32
N GLU A 319 -1.53 37.30 -5.51
CA GLU A 319 -1.34 36.31 -4.44
C GLU A 319 0.07 36.38 -3.85
N MET A 320 1.12 36.42 -4.68
CA MET A 320 2.50 36.55 -4.23
C MET A 320 2.68 37.79 -3.36
N ALA A 321 2.22 38.95 -3.83
CA ALA A 321 2.37 40.22 -3.10
C ALA A 321 1.61 40.20 -1.77
N TRP A 322 0.40 39.61 -1.75
CA TRP A 322 -0.37 39.40 -0.53
C TRP A 322 0.35 38.47 0.45
N GLN A 323 0.91 37.36 -0.01
CA GLN A 323 1.63 36.42 0.87
C GLN A 323 2.91 37.04 1.46
N LEU A 324 3.61 37.91 0.72
CA LEU A 324 4.82 38.57 1.20
C LEU A 324 4.55 39.72 2.18
N GLY A 325 3.53 40.54 1.91
CA GLY A 325 3.31 41.82 2.60
C GLY A 325 1.90 42.08 3.10
N GLY A 326 0.99 41.10 3.01
CA GLY A 326 -0.42 41.28 3.28
C GLY A 326 -1.03 42.35 2.38
N LYS A 327 -1.94 43.15 2.94
CA LYS A 327 -2.63 44.23 2.22
C LYS A 327 -1.68 45.25 1.63
N ALA A 328 -0.69 45.69 2.41
CA ALA A 328 0.29 46.68 1.95
C ALA A 328 1.17 46.14 0.80
N GLY A 329 1.44 44.84 0.77
CA GLY A 329 2.12 44.19 -0.36
C GLY A 329 1.24 44.14 -1.59
N TYR A 330 -0.01 43.69 -1.42
CA TYR A 330 -1.00 43.64 -2.50
C TYR A 330 -1.29 45.01 -3.12
N ASP A 331 -1.40 46.06 -2.31
CA ASP A 331 -1.71 47.42 -2.77
C ASP A 331 -0.72 47.93 -3.83
N LEU A 332 0.54 47.48 -3.78
CA LEU A 332 1.55 47.81 -4.80
C LEU A 332 1.18 47.26 -6.18
N VAL A 333 0.51 46.11 -6.25
CA VAL A 333 0.17 45.40 -7.49
C VAL A 333 -1.33 45.36 -7.77
N ALA A 334 -2.15 46.07 -6.99
CA ALA A 334 -3.61 45.99 -7.04
C ALA A 334 -4.19 46.33 -8.43
N ASP A 335 -3.65 47.35 -9.09
CA ASP A 335 -4.08 47.72 -10.45
C ASP A 335 -3.71 46.64 -11.48
N CYS A 336 -2.54 46.00 -11.31
CA CYS A 336 -2.09 44.89 -12.14
C CYS A 336 -2.98 43.64 -11.94
N ASP A 337 -3.28 43.28 -10.70
CA ASP A 337 -4.16 42.16 -10.34
C ASP A 337 -5.57 42.35 -10.91
N LYS A 338 -6.19 43.51 -10.64
CA LYS A 338 -7.56 43.82 -11.07
C LYS A 338 -7.74 43.72 -12.59
N ASN A 339 -6.73 44.15 -13.34
CA ASN A 339 -6.77 44.20 -14.80
C ASN A 339 -6.19 42.94 -15.49
N GLY A 340 -5.62 41.99 -14.73
CA GLY A 340 -4.98 40.81 -15.31
C GLY A 340 -3.75 41.15 -16.17
N VAL A 341 -3.07 42.27 -15.88
CA VAL A 341 -1.87 42.73 -16.59
C VAL A 341 -0.66 42.57 -15.69
N ALA A 342 0.40 41.94 -16.19
CA ALA A 342 1.59 41.67 -15.39
C ALA A 342 2.27 42.96 -14.88
N PRO A 343 2.73 42.98 -13.61
CA PRO A 343 3.54 44.06 -13.08
C PRO A 343 4.93 44.07 -13.73
N GLY A 344 5.46 45.27 -13.99
CA GLY A 344 6.83 45.43 -14.48
C GLY A 344 7.89 45.16 -13.41
N SER A 345 9.13 44.90 -13.82
CA SER A 345 10.24 44.53 -12.94
C SER A 345 10.54 45.57 -11.85
N ASN A 346 10.49 46.88 -12.15
CA ASN A 346 10.71 47.94 -11.13
C ASN A 346 9.70 47.90 -9.97
N LEU A 347 8.44 47.57 -10.26
CA LEU A 347 7.39 47.47 -9.25
C LEU A 347 7.61 46.24 -8.37
N LEU A 348 7.96 45.11 -8.99
CA LEU A 348 8.33 43.88 -8.28
C LEU A 348 9.62 44.05 -7.46
N GLU A 349 10.60 44.79 -7.96
CA GLU A 349 11.83 45.11 -7.21
C GLU A 349 11.51 45.95 -5.97
N THR A 350 10.59 46.92 -6.09
CA THR A 350 10.11 47.71 -4.94
C THR A 350 9.44 46.80 -3.91
N LEU A 351 8.56 45.89 -4.35
CA LEU A 351 7.93 44.89 -3.49
C LEU A 351 8.99 44.04 -2.77
N PHE A 352 9.94 43.44 -3.49
CA PHE A 352 10.95 42.55 -2.89
C PHE A 352 11.91 43.29 -1.97
N THR A 353 12.31 44.51 -2.32
CA THR A 353 13.18 45.32 -1.45
C THR A 353 12.47 45.69 -0.15
N THR A 354 11.16 46.00 -0.22
CA THR A 354 10.34 46.34 0.96
C THR A 354 10.17 45.15 1.91
N TYR A 355 10.04 43.94 1.36
CA TYR A 355 9.75 42.72 2.13
C TYR A 355 10.94 41.74 2.16
N SER A 356 12.17 42.22 1.96
CA SER A 356 13.36 41.38 2.05
C SER A 356 13.76 41.11 3.51
N PRO A 357 14.41 39.95 3.81
CA PRO A 357 14.68 38.82 2.92
C PRO A 357 13.41 38.04 2.55
N CYS A 358 13.30 37.57 1.31
CA CYS A 358 12.13 36.84 0.84
C CYS A 358 12.47 35.61 -0.01
N LEU A 359 11.62 34.59 0.13
CA LEU A 359 11.66 33.34 -0.60
C LEU A 359 10.35 33.17 -1.38
N ILE A 360 10.46 32.94 -2.69
CA ILE A 360 9.33 32.67 -3.58
C ILE A 360 9.47 31.25 -4.10
N LEU A 361 8.50 30.38 -3.80
CA LEU A 361 8.44 29.01 -4.23
C LEU A 361 7.30 28.84 -5.24
N ILE A 362 7.59 28.35 -6.44
CA ILE A 362 6.60 28.10 -7.48
C ILE A 362 6.65 26.63 -7.90
N ASP A 363 5.71 25.83 -7.43
CA ASP A 363 5.58 24.42 -7.77
C ASP A 363 4.62 24.23 -8.96
N GLU A 364 4.93 23.31 -9.86
CA GLU A 364 4.12 22.96 -11.04
C GLU A 364 3.68 24.16 -11.91
N TRP A 365 4.57 25.13 -12.16
CA TRP A 365 4.23 26.37 -12.90
C TRP A 365 3.67 26.11 -14.31
N VAL A 366 4.24 25.13 -15.03
CA VAL A 366 3.75 24.73 -16.35
C VAL A 366 2.32 24.21 -16.29
N ALA A 367 1.94 23.51 -15.21
CA ALA A 367 0.60 23.00 -15.03
C ALA A 367 -0.44 24.12 -14.92
N TYR A 368 -0.07 25.26 -14.35
CA TYR A 368 -0.90 26.46 -14.29
C TYR A 368 -1.02 27.11 -15.66
N LEU A 369 0.11 27.40 -16.31
CA LEU A 369 0.14 28.11 -17.60
C LEU A 369 -0.61 27.38 -18.71
N ARG A 370 -0.56 26.04 -18.73
CA ARG A 370 -1.29 25.27 -19.76
C ARG A 370 -2.80 25.48 -19.71
N GLN A 371 -3.36 25.82 -18.54
CA GLN A 371 -4.79 26.06 -18.37
C GLN A 371 -5.22 27.43 -18.94
N ILE A 372 -4.28 28.37 -19.06
CA ILE A 372 -4.52 29.71 -19.60
C ILE A 372 -4.29 29.73 -21.12
N TYR A 373 -3.52 28.79 -21.65
CA TYR A 373 -3.18 28.73 -23.07
C TYR A 373 -4.43 28.72 -23.96
N LYS A 374 -4.50 29.69 -24.88
CA LYS A 374 -5.65 29.92 -25.79
C LYS A 374 -7.00 30.09 -25.09
N THR A 375 -7.00 30.53 -23.83
CA THR A 375 -8.20 30.85 -23.07
C THR A 375 -8.20 32.35 -22.75
N GLU A 376 -9.31 33.01 -23.05
CA GLU A 376 -9.48 34.46 -22.87
C GLU A 376 -10.49 34.77 -21.75
N GLY A 377 -10.46 36.00 -21.24
CA GLY A 377 -11.42 36.48 -20.24
C GLY A 377 -11.23 35.91 -18.83
N LEU A 378 -10.10 35.25 -18.54
CA LEU A 378 -9.79 34.73 -17.22
C LEU A 378 -9.36 35.84 -16.25
N PRO A 379 -9.78 35.81 -14.97
CA PRO A 379 -9.31 36.75 -13.94
C PRO A 379 -7.79 36.76 -13.78
N SER A 380 -7.12 35.62 -14.02
CA SER A 380 -5.67 35.46 -13.94
C SER A 380 -4.85 36.21 -15.00
N GLY A 381 -5.50 36.92 -15.91
CA GLY A 381 -4.87 37.50 -17.10
C GLY A 381 -4.61 36.48 -18.20
N THR A 382 -4.05 36.95 -19.31
CA THR A 382 -3.77 36.13 -20.50
C THR A 382 -2.51 35.28 -20.33
N PHE A 383 -2.32 34.33 -21.26
CA PHE A 383 -1.10 33.51 -21.32
C PHE A 383 0.15 34.39 -21.47
N ASP A 384 0.11 35.37 -22.39
CA ASP A 384 1.21 36.30 -22.60
C ASP A 384 1.47 37.20 -21.39
N ALA A 385 0.43 37.65 -20.69
CA ALA A 385 0.60 38.41 -19.45
C ALA A 385 1.35 37.57 -18.40
N ASN A 386 0.98 36.31 -18.22
CA ASN A 386 1.69 35.42 -17.29
C ASN A 386 3.15 35.17 -17.71
N LEU A 387 3.45 35.07 -19.01
CA LEU A 387 4.84 34.97 -19.50
C LEU A 387 5.63 36.27 -19.26
N SER A 388 5.01 37.44 -19.47
CA SER A 388 5.62 38.73 -19.13
C SER A 388 5.88 38.87 -17.62
N PHE A 389 4.99 38.32 -16.79
CA PHE A 389 5.21 38.25 -15.35
C PHE A 389 6.43 37.39 -15.00
N VAL A 390 6.62 36.22 -15.63
CA VAL A 390 7.81 35.37 -15.40
C VAL A 390 9.10 36.17 -15.65
N GLN A 391 9.17 36.87 -16.79
CA GLN A 391 10.33 37.69 -17.14
C GLN A 391 10.57 38.78 -16.09
N SER A 392 9.56 39.59 -15.81
CA SER A 392 9.63 40.68 -14.83
C SER A 392 10.00 40.19 -13.43
N LEU A 393 9.47 39.02 -13.02
CA LEU A 393 9.75 38.37 -11.74
C LEU A 393 11.23 37.97 -11.65
N THR A 394 11.75 37.26 -12.65
CA THR A 394 13.15 36.81 -12.64
C THR A 394 14.14 37.99 -12.64
N GLU A 395 13.84 39.07 -13.38
CA GLU A 395 14.65 40.30 -13.39
C GLU A 395 14.65 41.00 -12.02
N ALA A 396 13.46 41.16 -11.42
CA ALA A 396 13.32 41.82 -10.12
C ALA A 396 13.99 41.04 -8.99
N VAL A 397 13.86 39.71 -8.97
CA VAL A 397 14.54 38.85 -7.99
C VAL A 397 16.07 38.92 -8.15
N LYS A 398 16.57 39.00 -9.39
CA LYS A 398 18.00 39.18 -9.66
C LYS A 398 18.51 40.52 -9.10
N ALA A 399 17.75 41.59 -9.25
CA ALA A 399 18.09 42.92 -8.76
C ALA A 399 18.10 43.02 -7.23
N CYS A 400 17.26 42.25 -6.53
CA CYS A 400 17.14 42.29 -5.07
C CYS A 400 18.07 41.26 -4.38
N PRO A 401 19.16 41.66 -3.69
CA PRO A 401 20.19 40.75 -3.20
C PRO A 401 19.74 39.66 -2.22
N GLN A 402 18.64 39.90 -1.50
CA GLN A 402 18.09 38.99 -0.48
C GLN A 402 16.72 38.40 -0.89
N ALA A 403 16.41 38.43 -2.19
CA ALA A 403 15.28 37.70 -2.77
C ALA A 403 15.78 36.40 -3.44
N LEU A 404 15.05 35.30 -3.22
CA LEU A 404 15.31 34.01 -3.84
C LEU A 404 14.03 33.47 -4.48
N LEU A 405 14.10 33.15 -5.78
CA LEU A 405 13.05 32.44 -6.50
C LEU A 405 13.46 30.99 -6.75
N MET A 406 12.60 30.06 -6.40
CA MET A 406 12.72 28.66 -6.75
C MET A 406 11.49 28.20 -7.51
N ALA A 407 11.68 27.65 -8.69
CA ALA A 407 10.59 27.14 -9.51
C ALA A 407 10.86 25.70 -9.96
N SER A 408 9.81 24.88 -10.00
CA SER A 408 9.90 23.52 -10.55
C SER A 408 9.41 23.52 -11.99
N LEU A 409 10.26 23.06 -12.91
CA LEU A 409 9.85 22.80 -14.28
C LEU A 409 9.87 21.29 -14.58
N PRO A 410 8.98 20.81 -15.46
CA PRO A 410 9.08 19.47 -16.04
C PRO A 410 10.40 19.28 -16.79
N ALA A 411 11.04 18.12 -16.64
CA ALA A 411 12.32 17.86 -17.29
C ALA A 411 12.14 17.66 -18.81
N SER A 412 11.03 17.03 -19.21
CA SER A 412 10.76 16.64 -20.60
C SER A 412 9.37 17.08 -21.07
N GLN A 413 9.20 17.22 -22.39
CA GLN A 413 7.91 17.55 -23.01
C GLN A 413 6.85 16.42 -22.86
N ILE A 414 7.25 15.22 -22.47
CA ILE A 414 6.34 14.08 -22.25
C ILE A 414 5.45 14.36 -21.02
N GLU A 415 5.98 15.03 -20.00
CA GLU A 415 5.30 15.36 -18.74
C GLU A 415 4.23 16.45 -18.89
N VAL A 416 4.31 17.20 -19.99
CA VAL A 416 3.84 18.57 -20.03
C VAL A 416 2.39 18.71 -20.54
N GLY A 417 1.85 17.66 -21.17
CA GLY A 417 0.42 17.52 -21.50
C GLY A 417 -0.11 18.55 -22.51
N GLY A 418 -0.24 18.13 -23.77
CA GLY A 418 -0.82 18.96 -24.85
C GLY A 418 0.11 20.07 -25.37
N ASP A 419 -0.36 20.80 -26.38
CA ASP A 419 0.43 21.85 -27.04
C ASP A 419 0.67 23.07 -26.14
N GLY A 420 -0.32 23.43 -25.31
CA GLY A 420 -0.20 24.58 -24.39
C GLY A 420 0.85 24.38 -23.32
N GLY A 421 1.00 23.15 -22.82
CA GLY A 421 2.09 22.84 -21.92
C GLY A 421 3.45 22.98 -22.62
N LYS A 422 3.59 22.43 -23.84
CA LYS A 422 4.87 22.47 -24.57
C LYS A 422 5.34 23.90 -24.78
N GLU A 423 4.44 24.76 -25.27
CA GLU A 423 4.72 26.19 -25.43
C GLU A 423 5.12 26.83 -24.10
N ALA A 424 4.38 26.56 -23.02
CA ALA A 424 4.70 27.09 -21.70
C ALA A 424 6.10 26.65 -21.23
N LEU A 425 6.44 25.37 -21.35
CA LEU A 425 7.76 24.87 -20.96
C LEU A 425 8.88 25.51 -21.78
N ASP A 426 8.73 25.59 -23.10
CA ASP A 426 9.74 26.15 -23.99
C ASP A 426 9.99 27.64 -23.68
N ARG A 427 8.92 28.40 -23.39
CA ARG A 427 9.00 29.83 -23.00
C ARG A 427 9.60 30.03 -21.61
N LEU A 428 9.25 29.20 -20.63
CA LEU A 428 9.85 29.25 -19.31
C LEU A 428 11.35 28.93 -19.40
N LYS A 429 11.75 27.85 -20.08
CA LYS A 429 13.17 27.49 -20.28
C LYS A 429 13.98 28.62 -20.91
N GLN A 430 13.43 29.34 -21.89
CA GLN A 430 14.12 30.51 -22.47
C GLN A 430 14.34 31.65 -21.48
N THR A 431 13.45 31.82 -20.51
CA THR A 431 13.53 32.89 -19.51
C THR A 431 14.50 32.50 -18.40
N PHE A 432 14.40 31.28 -17.87
CA PHE A 432 15.25 30.77 -16.80
C PHE A 432 16.71 30.57 -17.27
N SER A 433 16.94 30.08 -18.50
CA SER A 433 18.29 29.71 -18.99
C SER A 433 19.31 30.86 -19.00
N ARG A 434 18.84 32.10 -18.86
CA ARG A 434 19.67 33.32 -18.80
C ARG A 434 20.16 33.66 -17.38
N VAL A 435 19.59 33.03 -16.35
CA VAL A 435 19.73 33.44 -14.94
C VAL A 435 20.08 32.25 -14.02
N GLU A 436 20.08 31.03 -14.54
CA GLU A 436 20.11 29.79 -13.77
C GLU A 436 21.47 29.37 -13.21
N SER A 437 21.39 28.67 -12.08
CA SER A 437 22.35 27.66 -11.66
C SER A 437 21.70 26.27 -11.70
N SER A 438 22.34 25.28 -12.33
CA SER A 438 21.78 23.93 -12.43
C SER A 438 21.76 23.21 -11.08
N TRP A 439 20.58 22.75 -10.67
CA TRP A 439 20.41 21.83 -9.54
C TRP A 439 20.74 20.39 -9.98
N GLN A 440 21.42 19.63 -9.12
CA GLN A 440 21.81 18.25 -9.40
C GLN A 440 20.81 17.24 -8.79
N PRO A 441 20.26 16.31 -9.60
CA PRO A 441 19.50 15.18 -9.09
C PRO A 441 20.33 14.27 -8.18
N ALA A 442 19.64 13.56 -7.28
CA ALA A 442 20.27 12.54 -6.45
C ALA A 442 20.89 11.42 -7.31
N THR A 443 22.06 10.95 -6.90
CA THR A 443 22.73 9.79 -7.50
C THR A 443 22.03 8.49 -7.10
N LEU A 444 22.37 7.39 -7.79
CA LEU A 444 21.85 6.07 -7.46
C LEU A 444 22.23 5.64 -6.04
N GLU A 445 23.46 5.90 -5.59
CA GLU A 445 23.87 5.55 -4.23
C GLU A 445 23.13 6.34 -3.15
N GLU A 446 22.90 7.64 -3.38
CA GLU A 446 22.12 8.47 -2.47
C GLU A 446 20.65 8.01 -2.40
N SER A 447 20.15 7.38 -3.46
CA SER A 447 18.81 6.82 -3.48
C SER A 447 18.61 5.70 -2.45
N TYR A 448 19.67 4.95 -2.10
CA TYR A 448 19.59 3.94 -1.04
C TYR A 448 19.38 4.58 0.32
N GLU A 449 20.14 5.64 0.61
CA GLU A 449 20.01 6.39 1.85
C GLU A 449 18.66 7.11 1.95
N ILE A 450 18.16 7.67 0.84
CA ILE A 450 16.81 8.24 0.78
C ILE A 450 15.77 7.20 1.19
N VAL A 451 15.81 6.01 0.59
CA VAL A 451 14.85 4.94 0.91
C VAL A 451 15.03 4.45 2.34
N ARG A 452 16.27 4.18 2.75
CA ARG A 452 16.60 3.67 4.08
C ARG A 452 16.16 4.65 5.18
N ARG A 453 16.45 5.94 5.04
CA ARG A 453 16.09 6.97 6.02
C ARG A 453 14.58 7.24 6.08
N ARG A 454 13.88 7.09 4.95
CA ARG A 454 12.42 7.24 4.89
C ARG A 454 11.68 6.05 5.49
N LEU A 455 12.25 4.84 5.44
CA LEU A 455 11.56 3.61 5.87
C LEU A 455 11.99 3.13 7.26
N PHE A 456 13.21 3.48 7.71
CA PHE A 456 13.77 3.05 8.99
C PHE A 456 14.17 4.22 9.89
N LYS A 457 14.07 3.98 11.21
CA LYS A 457 14.66 4.84 12.23
C LYS A 457 16.19 4.77 12.18
N GLU A 458 16.86 5.70 12.85
CA GLU A 458 18.30 5.61 13.03
C GLU A 458 18.68 4.41 13.90
N VAL A 459 19.81 3.77 13.56
CA VAL A 459 20.39 2.69 14.37
C VAL A 459 20.91 3.31 15.65
N THR A 460 20.47 2.79 16.79
CA THR A 460 20.91 3.28 18.10
C THR A 460 22.36 2.92 18.36
N SER A 461 23.05 3.70 19.19
CA SER A 461 24.49 3.55 19.45
C SER A 461 24.87 2.19 20.04
N ASP A 462 23.96 1.56 20.80
CA ASP A 462 24.11 0.21 21.35
C ASP A 462 23.97 -0.89 20.29
N MET A 463 23.25 -0.63 19.19
CA MET A 463 23.06 -1.58 18.09
C MET A 463 24.06 -1.40 16.94
N ALA A 464 24.75 -0.25 16.86
CA ALA A 464 25.76 0.02 15.84
C ALA A 464 26.87 -1.05 15.74
N PRO A 465 27.45 -1.58 16.84
CA PRO A 465 28.44 -2.66 16.75
C PRO A 465 27.89 -3.96 16.12
N HIS A 466 26.59 -4.23 16.29
CA HIS A 466 25.94 -5.39 15.67
C HIS A 466 25.76 -5.19 14.16
N LYS A 467 25.39 -3.98 13.73
CA LYS A 467 25.40 -3.58 12.30
C LYS A 467 26.78 -3.81 11.69
N ASP A 468 27.82 -3.30 12.33
CA ASP A 468 29.19 -3.37 11.83
C ASP A 468 29.70 -4.82 11.76
N ASN A 469 29.36 -5.65 12.75
CA ASN A 469 29.69 -7.08 12.71
C ASN A 469 29.01 -7.78 11.54
N THR A 470 27.72 -7.52 11.28
CA THR A 470 27.01 -8.04 10.11
C THR A 470 27.73 -7.66 8.81
N LEU A 471 28.01 -6.38 8.60
CA LEU A 471 28.68 -5.89 7.39
C LEU A 471 30.08 -6.49 7.23
N LYS A 472 30.81 -6.66 8.33
CA LYS A 472 32.12 -7.32 8.34
C LYS A 472 32.03 -8.79 7.92
N GLN A 473 31.01 -9.53 8.36
CA GLN A 473 30.83 -10.92 7.95
C GLN A 473 30.45 -11.04 6.47
N PHE A 474 29.58 -10.16 5.95
CA PHE A 474 29.30 -10.11 4.51
C PHE A 474 30.55 -9.79 3.68
N GLY A 475 31.33 -8.77 4.08
CA GLY A 475 32.58 -8.43 3.40
C GLY A 475 33.66 -9.52 3.52
N LYS A 476 33.62 -10.36 4.56
CA LYS A 476 34.47 -11.56 4.67
C LYS A 476 33.98 -12.65 3.71
N LEU A 477 32.68 -12.92 3.69
CA LEU A 477 32.05 -13.91 2.82
C LEU A 477 32.37 -13.65 1.34
N TYR A 478 32.26 -12.41 0.87
CA TYR A 478 32.56 -12.06 -0.52
C TYR A 478 34.04 -12.22 -0.88
N ARG A 479 34.95 -11.83 0.02
CA ARG A 479 36.40 -11.99 -0.21
C ARG A 479 36.87 -13.44 -0.18
N GLU A 480 36.24 -14.29 0.62
CA GLU A 480 36.60 -15.71 0.70
C GLU A 480 36.03 -16.54 -0.46
N ASN A 481 35.05 -16.01 -1.21
CA ASN A 481 34.32 -16.75 -2.24
C ASN A 481 34.20 -15.94 -3.54
N THR A 482 35.30 -15.31 -3.99
CA THR A 482 35.32 -14.42 -5.17
C THR A 482 34.81 -15.10 -6.45
N ASP A 483 35.00 -16.41 -6.58
CA ASP A 483 34.58 -17.17 -7.78
C ASP A 483 33.06 -17.44 -7.81
N THR A 484 32.34 -17.21 -6.71
CA THR A 484 30.90 -17.47 -6.57
C THR A 484 30.04 -16.21 -6.69
N PHE A 485 30.62 -15.04 -6.46
CA PHE A 485 29.90 -13.76 -6.41
C PHE A 485 30.24 -12.86 -7.60
N PRO A 486 29.37 -11.89 -7.96
CA PRO A 486 29.68 -10.91 -9.01
C PRO A 486 30.98 -10.14 -8.74
N ALA A 487 31.66 -9.75 -9.82
CA ALA A 487 32.90 -8.99 -9.72
C ALA A 487 32.66 -7.64 -9.00
N GLY A 488 33.57 -7.29 -8.09
CA GLY A 488 33.53 -6.02 -7.34
C GLY A 488 32.86 -6.11 -5.96
N CYS A 489 32.15 -7.20 -5.63
CA CYS A 489 31.54 -7.39 -4.31
C CYS A 489 32.55 -7.52 -3.16
N ASP A 490 33.79 -7.91 -3.47
CA ASP A 490 34.90 -8.10 -2.53
C ASP A 490 35.62 -6.78 -2.14
N THR A 491 35.26 -5.67 -2.79
CA THR A 491 35.91 -4.36 -2.63
C THR A 491 35.41 -3.58 -1.40
N GLU A 492 36.23 -2.64 -0.93
CA GLU A 492 35.83 -1.72 0.16
C GLU A 492 34.71 -0.76 -0.28
N GLU A 493 34.63 -0.44 -1.57
CA GLU A 493 33.56 0.38 -2.13
C GLU A 493 32.19 -0.30 -2.00
N TYR A 494 32.11 -1.59 -2.34
CA TYR A 494 30.87 -2.36 -2.15
C TYR A 494 30.49 -2.47 -0.67
N LYS A 495 31.47 -2.58 0.23
CA LYS A 495 31.21 -2.55 1.67
C LYS A 495 30.63 -1.22 2.14
N ARG A 496 31.13 -0.09 1.64
CA ARG A 496 30.52 1.24 1.90
C ARG A 496 29.09 1.32 1.37
N LYS A 497 28.84 0.74 0.20
CA LYS A 497 27.49 0.63 -0.38
C LYS A 497 26.54 -0.16 0.54
N MET A 498 27.00 -1.30 1.08
CA MET A 498 26.24 -2.08 2.08
C MET A 498 25.97 -1.30 3.37
N GLU A 499 26.94 -0.50 3.82
CA GLU A 499 26.77 0.31 5.01
C GLU A 499 25.67 1.37 4.85
N LYS A 500 25.64 2.05 3.69
CA LYS A 500 24.62 3.05 3.34
C LYS A 500 23.23 2.43 3.16
N ALA A 501 23.16 1.20 2.66
CA ALA A 501 21.89 0.53 2.35
C ALA A 501 21.29 -0.24 3.56
N PHE A 502 22.09 -0.57 4.58
CA PHE A 502 21.65 -1.38 5.72
C PHE A 502 20.34 -0.83 6.37
N PRO A 503 19.31 -1.67 6.59
CA PRO A 503 19.31 -3.14 6.61
C PRO A 503 18.98 -3.81 5.27
N ILE A 504 18.92 -3.06 4.17
CA ILE A 504 18.61 -3.57 2.85
C ILE A 504 19.91 -3.88 2.11
N HIS A 505 19.95 -5.04 1.45
CA HIS A 505 21.11 -5.41 0.65
C HIS A 505 21.20 -4.55 -0.63
N PRO A 506 22.37 -3.99 -1.00
CA PRO A 506 22.52 -3.11 -2.17
C PRO A 506 22.00 -3.70 -3.48
N GLU A 507 22.24 -5.00 -3.69
CA GLU A 507 21.74 -5.73 -4.87
C GLU A 507 20.22 -5.59 -5.06
N LEU A 508 19.42 -5.57 -3.97
CA LEU A 508 17.99 -5.39 -4.10
C LEU A 508 17.66 -4.00 -4.66
N PHE A 509 18.39 -2.97 -4.25
CA PHE A 509 18.21 -1.64 -4.83
C PHE A 509 18.69 -1.55 -6.27
N ASP A 510 19.83 -2.17 -6.59
CA ASP A 510 20.36 -2.19 -7.97
C ASP A 510 19.33 -2.77 -8.93
N GLN A 511 18.77 -3.94 -8.60
CA GLN A 511 17.71 -4.56 -9.41
C GLN A 511 16.45 -3.67 -9.52
N LEU A 512 16.04 -3.02 -8.43
CA LEU A 512 14.87 -2.13 -8.45
C LEU A 512 15.10 -0.87 -9.29
N TYR A 513 16.28 -0.28 -9.27
CA TYR A 513 16.54 0.96 -10.00
C TYR A 513 16.97 0.73 -11.45
N GLU A 514 17.78 -0.30 -11.73
CA GLU A 514 18.24 -0.61 -13.08
C GLU A 514 17.16 -1.30 -13.91
N THR A 515 16.54 -2.36 -13.36
CA THR A 515 15.56 -3.16 -14.10
C THR A 515 14.19 -2.49 -14.15
N TRP A 516 13.67 -1.99 -13.01
CA TRP A 516 12.32 -1.41 -12.99
C TRP A 516 12.33 0.07 -13.36
N GLY A 517 13.45 0.76 -13.17
CA GLY A 517 13.60 2.14 -13.62
C GLY A 517 13.54 2.31 -15.13
N ALA A 518 13.74 1.25 -15.91
CA ALA A 518 13.57 1.23 -17.36
C ALA A 518 12.10 1.25 -17.82
N ILE A 519 11.14 1.02 -16.92
CA ILE A 519 9.71 1.01 -17.25
C ILE A 519 9.21 2.46 -17.36
N GLU A 520 8.77 2.87 -18.56
CA GLU A 520 8.39 4.26 -18.88
C GLU A 520 7.32 4.88 -17.95
N LYS A 521 6.43 4.07 -17.37
CA LYS A 521 5.36 4.53 -16.46
C LYS A 521 5.69 4.37 -14.98
N PHE A 522 6.86 3.84 -14.63
CA PHE A 522 7.22 3.58 -13.25
C PHE A 522 7.77 4.84 -12.58
N GLN A 523 7.10 5.29 -11.52
CA GLN A 523 7.53 6.44 -10.72
C GLN A 523 8.73 6.05 -9.84
N ARG A 524 9.93 5.90 -10.44
CA ARG A 524 11.15 5.31 -9.84
C ARG A 524 11.23 5.36 -8.31
N THR A 525 11.50 6.53 -7.72
CA THR A 525 11.73 6.66 -6.27
C THR A 525 10.46 6.42 -5.45
N ARG A 526 9.30 6.95 -5.86
CA ARG A 526 8.03 6.80 -5.13
C ARG A 526 7.48 5.37 -5.21
N GLY A 527 7.61 4.73 -6.36
CA GLY A 527 7.25 3.34 -6.59
C GLY A 527 8.11 2.39 -5.77
N ILE A 528 9.42 2.64 -5.71
CA ILE A 528 10.36 1.88 -4.88
C ILE A 528 10.06 2.06 -3.40
N LEU A 529 9.88 3.30 -2.92
CA LEU A 529 9.49 3.57 -1.53
C LEU A 529 8.24 2.81 -1.13
N ARG A 530 7.22 2.83 -1.99
CA ARG A 530 5.96 2.12 -1.77
C ARG A 530 6.16 0.60 -1.72
N LEU A 531 6.88 0.04 -2.68
CA LEU A 531 7.14 -1.40 -2.73
C LEU A 531 7.93 -1.83 -1.48
N MET A 532 8.99 -1.10 -1.15
CA MET A 532 9.84 -1.42 -0.02
C MET A 532 9.12 -1.25 1.31
N ALA A 533 8.27 -0.23 1.48
CA ALA A 533 7.42 -0.10 2.66
C ALA A 533 6.53 -1.34 2.85
N GLN A 534 5.93 -1.85 1.76
CA GLN A 534 5.13 -3.09 1.80
C GLN A 534 5.96 -4.32 2.14
N VAL A 535 7.11 -4.49 1.50
CA VAL A 535 8.02 -5.62 1.76
C VAL A 535 8.48 -5.60 3.21
N ILE A 536 8.93 -4.45 3.72
CA ILE A 536 9.41 -4.31 5.09
C ILE A 536 8.28 -4.55 6.10
N HIS A 537 7.08 -4.01 5.85
CA HIS A 537 5.93 -4.27 6.69
C HIS A 537 5.63 -5.77 6.80
N GLN A 538 5.59 -6.47 5.66
CA GLN A 538 5.34 -7.91 5.63
C GLN A 538 6.43 -8.68 6.39
N LEU A 539 7.71 -8.40 6.13
CA LEU A 539 8.83 -9.04 6.83
C LEU A 539 8.82 -8.75 8.34
N TRP A 540 8.42 -7.53 8.72
CA TRP A 540 8.29 -7.12 10.11
C TRP A 540 7.20 -7.90 10.84
N MET A 541 6.01 -8.02 10.22
CA MET A 541 4.87 -8.81 10.71
C MET A 541 5.18 -10.31 10.75
N ASP A 542 5.94 -10.79 9.77
CA ASP A 542 6.32 -12.20 9.66
C ASP A 542 7.43 -12.64 10.62
N ASN A 543 7.95 -11.71 11.42
CA ASN A 543 9.06 -11.93 12.36
C ASN A 543 10.32 -12.49 11.65
N ASP A 544 10.67 -11.89 10.51
CA ASP A 544 11.80 -12.31 9.69
C ASP A 544 13.12 -12.38 10.47
N LYS A 545 13.81 -13.51 10.39
CA LYS A 545 15.05 -13.76 11.16
C LYS A 545 16.32 -13.50 10.35
N SER A 546 16.18 -13.02 9.12
CA SER A 546 17.31 -12.72 8.25
C SER A 546 18.20 -11.63 8.88
N VAL A 547 19.51 -11.73 8.66
CA VAL A 547 20.48 -10.73 9.16
C VAL A 547 20.42 -9.44 8.35
N MET A 548 19.98 -9.52 7.10
CA MET A 548 19.79 -8.40 6.16
C MET A 548 18.61 -8.74 5.23
N ILE A 549 17.92 -7.71 4.72
CA ILE A 549 16.84 -7.89 3.73
C ILE A 549 17.48 -8.12 2.36
N MET A 550 17.40 -9.36 1.87
CA MET A 550 18.02 -9.80 0.62
C MET A 550 17.01 -9.73 -0.54
N PRO A 551 17.47 -9.79 -1.81
CA PRO A 551 16.55 -9.94 -2.94
C PRO A 551 15.58 -11.13 -2.79
N ALA A 552 16.07 -12.25 -2.25
CA ALA A 552 15.26 -13.44 -1.98
C ALA A 552 14.26 -13.27 -0.82
N SER A 553 14.39 -12.22 -0.01
CA SER A 553 13.46 -11.91 1.08
C SER A 553 12.15 -11.28 0.58
N VAL A 554 12.08 -10.82 -0.67
CA VAL A 554 10.88 -10.17 -1.22
C VAL A 554 9.72 -11.20 -1.31
N PRO A 555 8.59 -10.99 -0.60
CA PRO A 555 7.51 -11.97 -0.56
C PRO A 555 6.84 -12.16 -1.92
N MET A 556 6.83 -13.41 -2.43
CA MET A 556 6.19 -13.77 -3.70
C MET A 556 4.69 -14.06 -3.58
N ARG A 557 4.19 -14.30 -2.36
CA ARG A 557 2.77 -14.50 -2.09
C ARG A 557 2.20 -13.27 -1.40
N TRP A 558 1.14 -12.75 -2.00
CA TRP A 558 0.48 -11.53 -1.58
C TRP A 558 -0.86 -11.84 -0.91
N THR A 559 -1.07 -11.36 0.31
CA THR A 559 -2.28 -11.62 1.13
C THR A 559 -3.14 -10.38 1.39
N GLY A 560 -2.79 -9.21 0.84
CA GLY A 560 -3.65 -8.02 0.87
C GLY A 560 -4.86 -8.16 -0.07
N SER A 561 -5.84 -7.28 0.03
CA SER A 561 -6.91 -7.11 -0.97
C SER A 561 -6.50 -6.05 -1.99
N MET A 562 -6.38 -6.37 -3.29
CA MET A 562 -5.86 -5.39 -4.26
C MET A 562 -6.88 -4.26 -4.36
N PRO A 563 -6.47 -2.98 -4.35
CA PRO A 563 -7.30 -1.97 -4.98
C PRO A 563 -7.46 -2.42 -6.44
N SER A 564 -8.69 -2.68 -6.85
CA SER A 564 -9.09 -3.23 -8.14
C SER A 564 -8.25 -2.69 -9.31
N GLY A 565 -7.37 -3.54 -9.84
CA GLY A 565 -6.58 -3.29 -11.05
C GLY A 565 -5.74 -4.53 -11.38
N PRO A 566 -5.65 -4.96 -12.66
CA PRO A 566 -4.93 -6.18 -12.99
C PRO A 566 -3.44 -5.88 -13.07
N VAL A 567 -2.67 -6.27 -12.05
CA VAL A 567 -1.22 -6.43 -12.18
C VAL A 567 -0.86 -7.80 -11.63
N THR A 568 -0.96 -8.81 -12.49
CA THR A 568 -0.30 -10.09 -12.29
C THR A 568 1.20 -9.82 -12.34
N VAL A 569 1.86 -9.85 -11.19
CA VAL A 569 3.33 -9.78 -11.09
C VAL A 569 3.87 -11.12 -11.62
N LEU A 570 4.26 -11.13 -12.89
CA LEU A 570 5.09 -12.17 -13.49
C LEU A 570 6.55 -11.75 -13.29
N ILE A 571 7.22 -12.40 -12.33
CA ILE A 571 8.67 -12.40 -12.22
C ILE A 571 9.15 -13.64 -13.00
N ILE A 572 9.92 -13.42 -14.07
CA ILE A 572 10.77 -14.43 -14.72
C ILE A 572 12.20 -14.02 -14.45
#